data_AF-A0A8C9UVY2-F1
#
_entry.id   AF-A0A8C9UVY2-F1
#
_cell.length_a   1.000
_cell.length_b   1.000
_cell.length_c   1.000
_cell.angle_alpha   90.00
_cell.angle_beta   90.00
_cell.angle_gamma   90.00
#
_symmetry.space_group_name_H-M   'P 1'
#
loop_
_entity.id
_entity.type
_entity.pdbx_description
1 polymer ?
#
loop_
_entity_poly.entity_id
_entity_poly.type
_entity_poly.pdbx_seq_one_letter_code
_entity_poly.pdbx_strand_id
1 'polypeptide(L)'
;MRNGYYNVVATMLLVMNFERTRSVQDLCGLCPAGTFCGKSKNQTCIPCPSNSYSSTGGQRACNICTKCEGVVKKPCSFTSDTECDCISGFHCLGAGCAMCDPDCKPGQELTADGCKDCNPGTFNDQEGGVCRPWTKYV
;
A
#
# COMPACT_ATOMS: atom_id res chain seq x y z
N MET A 1 -61.26 -2.14 5.91
CA MET A 1 -60.63 -2.38 4.59
C MET A 1 -59.78 -1.21 4.10
N ARG A 2 -60.23 0.06 4.26
CA ARG A 2 -59.49 1.27 3.80
C ARG A 2 -58.14 1.55 4.50
N ASN A 3 -58.00 1.14 5.76
CA ASN A 3 -56.80 1.40 6.58
C ASN A 3 -55.61 0.46 6.26
N GLY A 4 -55.89 -0.79 5.86
CA GLY A 4 -54.84 -1.75 5.49
C GLY A 4 -54.22 -1.41 4.13
N TYR A 5 -55.04 -1.03 3.15
CA TYR A 5 -54.59 -0.63 1.82
C TYR A 5 -53.69 0.62 1.86
N TYR A 6 -54.03 1.60 2.70
CA TYR A 6 -53.25 2.82 2.87
C TYR A 6 -51.85 2.55 3.46
N ASN A 7 -51.76 1.64 4.43
CA ASN A 7 -50.49 1.24 5.02
C ASN A 7 -49.61 0.47 4.02
N VAL A 8 -50.20 -0.41 3.21
CA VAL A 8 -49.46 -1.14 2.16
C VAL A 8 -48.91 -0.19 1.09
N VAL A 9 -49.74 0.75 0.61
CA VAL A 9 -49.30 1.77 -0.37
C VAL A 9 -48.21 2.68 0.24
N ALA A 10 -48.35 3.10 1.49
CA ALA A 10 -47.34 3.88 2.19
C ALA A 10 -46.00 3.13 2.33
N THR A 11 -46.04 1.85 2.70
CA THR A 11 -44.82 1.02 2.77
C THR A 11 -44.15 0.84 1.41
N MET A 12 -44.92 0.62 0.33
CA MET A 12 -44.38 0.49 -1.03
C MET A 12 -43.73 1.80 -1.50
N LEU A 13 -44.34 2.95 -1.21
CA LEU A 13 -43.76 4.26 -1.51
C LEU A 13 -42.49 4.52 -0.70
N LEU A 14 -42.44 4.12 0.57
CA LEU A 14 -41.24 4.24 1.41
C LEU A 14 -40.10 3.33 0.91
N VAL A 15 -40.41 2.09 0.50
CA VAL A 15 -39.43 1.16 -0.08
C VAL A 15 -38.92 1.67 -1.43
N MET A 16 -39.80 2.14 -2.32
CA MET A 16 -39.39 2.73 -3.60
C MET A 16 -38.54 4.01 -3.41
N ASN A 17 -38.84 4.84 -2.40
CA ASN A 17 -37.99 5.99 -2.04
C ASN A 17 -36.65 5.56 -1.41
N PHE A 18 -36.64 4.48 -0.64
CA PHE A 18 -35.42 3.89 -0.07
C PHE A 18 -34.53 3.26 -1.16
N GLU A 19 -35.09 2.56 -2.14
CA GLU A 19 -34.34 2.02 -3.28
C GLU A 19 -33.86 3.13 -4.23
N ARG A 20 -34.67 4.18 -4.43
CA ARG A 20 -34.28 5.36 -5.21
C ARG A 20 -33.15 6.17 -4.56
N THR A 21 -33.09 6.19 -3.24
CA THR A 21 -31.98 6.82 -2.48
C THR A 21 -30.76 5.90 -2.37
N ARG A 22 -30.96 4.57 -2.36
CA ARG A 22 -29.88 3.59 -2.40
C ARG A 22 -29.18 3.56 -3.76
N SER A 23 -29.89 3.81 -4.87
CA SER A 23 -29.31 3.93 -6.22
C SER A 23 -28.45 5.19 -6.42
N VAL A 24 -28.40 6.13 -5.48
CA VAL A 24 -27.30 7.10 -5.35
C VAL A 24 -26.08 6.41 -4.69
N GLN A 25 -25.87 5.15 -5.07
CA GLN A 25 -24.84 4.26 -4.55
C GLN A 25 -23.53 4.65 -5.20
N ASP A 26 -22.74 5.42 -4.45
CA ASP A 26 -21.31 5.59 -4.56
C ASP A 26 -20.72 5.32 -5.96
N LEU A 27 -21.04 6.20 -6.93
CA LEU A 27 -20.48 6.17 -8.29
C LEU A 27 -18.94 6.17 -8.29
N CYS A 28 -18.30 6.52 -7.17
CA CYS A 28 -16.87 6.33 -7.00
C CYS A 28 -16.44 4.89 -7.24
N GLY A 29 -17.22 3.88 -6.84
CA GLY A 29 -16.88 2.47 -7.08
C GLY A 29 -16.70 2.11 -8.57
N LEU A 30 -17.21 2.94 -9.49
CA LEU A 30 -17.04 2.76 -10.94
C LEU A 30 -15.77 3.43 -11.50
N CYS A 31 -15.08 4.27 -10.72
CA CYS A 31 -13.86 4.90 -11.21
C CYS A 31 -12.75 3.86 -11.36
N PRO A 32 -12.11 3.76 -12.53
CA PRO A 32 -11.02 2.80 -12.73
C PRO A 32 -9.75 3.23 -12.01
N ALA A 33 -8.79 2.31 -11.88
CA ALA A 33 -7.42 2.63 -11.49
C ALA A 33 -6.85 3.75 -12.38
N GLY A 34 -5.95 4.57 -11.82
CA GLY A 34 -5.43 5.77 -12.49
C GLY A 34 -6.33 7.00 -12.36
N THR A 35 -7.47 6.87 -11.68
CA THR A 35 -8.38 7.98 -11.40
C THR A 35 -8.77 8.02 -9.94
N PHE A 36 -9.24 9.18 -9.50
CA PHE A 36 -9.86 9.38 -8.19
C PHE A 36 -11.21 10.06 -8.32
N CYS A 37 -12.07 9.81 -7.34
CA CYS A 37 -13.41 10.36 -7.28
C CYS A 37 -13.39 11.71 -6.54
N GLY A 38 -13.44 12.81 -7.31
CA GLY A 38 -13.45 14.17 -6.76
C GLY A 38 -14.76 14.50 -6.03
N LYS A 39 -14.73 15.54 -5.18
CA LYS A 39 -15.91 16.06 -4.44
C LYS A 39 -16.91 16.83 -5.31
N SER A 40 -16.80 16.78 -6.64
CA SER A 40 -17.69 17.52 -7.53
C SER A 40 -19.10 16.94 -7.50
N LYS A 41 -20.12 17.80 -7.62
CA LYS A 41 -21.54 17.40 -7.64
C LYS A 41 -21.87 16.37 -8.74
N ASN A 42 -21.03 16.28 -9.78
CA ASN A 42 -21.15 15.36 -10.90
C ASN A 42 -20.35 14.05 -10.74
N GLN A 43 -19.70 13.82 -9.59
CA GLN A 43 -19.02 12.55 -9.24
C GLN A 43 -18.18 11.97 -10.39
N THR A 44 -17.39 12.84 -11.02
CA THR A 44 -16.59 12.49 -12.20
C THR A 44 -15.26 11.88 -11.76
N CYS A 45 -14.83 10.80 -12.42
CA CYS A 45 -13.51 10.21 -12.21
C CYS A 45 -12.45 11.13 -12.81
N ILE A 46 -11.59 11.67 -11.95
CA ILE A 46 -10.55 12.63 -12.32
C ILE A 46 -9.23 11.85 -12.44
N PRO A 47 -8.49 11.97 -13.55
CA PRO A 47 -7.17 11.37 -13.66
C PRO A 47 -6.24 11.78 -12.52
N CYS A 48 -5.39 10.86 -12.09
CA CYS A 48 -4.35 11.18 -11.12
C CYS A 48 -3.41 12.27 -11.66
N PRO A 49 -3.08 13.31 -10.89
CA PRO A 49 -2.07 14.29 -11.29
C PRO A 49 -0.68 13.66 -11.42
N SER A 50 0.25 14.38 -12.06
CA SER A 50 1.65 13.97 -12.16
C SER A 50 2.24 13.64 -10.78
N ASN A 51 3.11 12.63 -10.73
CA ASN A 51 3.69 12.08 -9.50
C ASN A 51 2.66 11.53 -8.50
N SER A 52 1.53 11.02 -9.00
CA SER A 52 0.57 10.28 -8.18
C SER A 52 -0.08 9.13 -8.95
N TYR A 53 -0.62 8.17 -8.20
CA TYR A 53 -1.20 6.95 -8.73
C TYR A 53 -2.43 6.50 -7.93
N SER A 54 -3.25 5.67 -8.56
CA SER A 54 -4.39 4.98 -7.95
C SER A 54 -4.40 3.55 -8.45
N SER A 55 -3.98 2.60 -7.61
CA SER A 55 -3.84 1.18 -7.97
C SER A 55 -5.17 0.44 -8.04
N THR A 56 -6.19 0.96 -7.37
CA THR A 56 -7.54 0.37 -7.34
C THR A 56 -8.57 1.38 -7.78
N GLY A 57 -9.69 0.89 -8.30
CA GLY A 57 -10.82 1.76 -8.59
C GLY A 57 -11.42 2.41 -7.34
N GLY A 58 -12.14 3.50 -7.56
CA GLY A 58 -12.93 4.20 -6.53
C GLY A 58 -12.20 4.87 -5.39
N GLN A 59 -10.89 5.10 -5.53
CA GLN A 59 -10.15 5.91 -4.58
C GLN A 59 -10.68 7.35 -4.56
N ARG A 60 -10.74 7.97 -3.37
CA ARG A 60 -11.17 9.37 -3.19
C ARG A 60 -10.05 10.37 -3.46
N ALA A 61 -8.81 9.90 -3.51
CA ALA A 61 -7.61 10.65 -3.83
C ALA A 61 -6.56 9.68 -4.38
N CYS A 62 -5.60 10.19 -5.15
CA CYS A 62 -4.45 9.41 -5.59
C CYS A 62 -3.35 9.42 -4.52
N ASN A 63 -2.60 8.31 -4.42
CA ASN A 63 -1.41 8.21 -3.61
C ASN A 63 -0.25 8.92 -4.30
N ILE A 64 0.61 9.59 -3.54
CA ILE A 64 1.83 10.18 -4.09
C ILE A 64 2.82 9.06 -4.39
N CYS A 65 3.51 9.15 -5.53
CA CYS A 65 4.53 8.18 -5.89
C CYS A 65 5.67 8.18 -4.87
N THR A 66 6.12 7.00 -4.48
CA THR A 66 7.26 6.79 -3.63
C THR A 66 8.53 7.34 -4.29
N LYS A 67 9.37 8.01 -3.50
CA LYS A 67 10.71 8.47 -3.93
C LYS A 67 11.75 7.50 -3.41
N CYS A 68 12.63 7.02 -4.29
CA CYS A 68 13.70 6.10 -3.92
C CYS A 68 14.92 6.87 -3.42
N GLU A 69 15.50 6.42 -2.30
CA GLU A 69 16.86 6.79 -1.89
C GLU A 69 17.92 6.05 -2.73
N GLY A 70 17.65 4.78 -3.03
CA GLY A 70 18.46 3.95 -3.92
C GLY A 70 18.15 4.19 -5.40
N VAL A 71 17.89 3.10 -6.13
CA VAL A 71 17.63 3.14 -7.58
C VAL A 71 16.15 2.94 -7.89
N VAL A 72 15.67 3.60 -8.93
CA VAL A 72 14.33 3.37 -9.48
C VAL A 72 14.37 2.13 -10.36
N LYS A 73 13.72 1.06 -9.92
CA LYS A 73 13.59 -0.20 -10.68
C LYS A 73 12.45 -0.12 -11.69
N LYS A 74 11.31 0.45 -11.28
CA LYS A 74 10.22 0.81 -12.19
C LYS A 74 9.71 2.21 -11.87
N PRO A 75 9.54 3.08 -12.87
CA PRO A 75 8.99 4.40 -12.66
C PRO A 75 7.52 4.31 -12.25
N CYS A 76 7.07 5.30 -11.49
CA CYS A 76 5.66 5.48 -11.18
C CYS A 76 4.82 5.64 -12.45
N SER A 77 3.59 5.13 -12.42
CA SER A 77 2.58 5.35 -13.44
C SER A 77 1.29 5.82 -12.78
N PHE A 78 0.26 6.16 -13.56
CA PHE A 78 -1.03 6.52 -12.95
C PHE A 78 -1.68 5.35 -12.20
N THR A 79 -1.33 4.09 -12.52
CA THR A 79 -1.95 2.90 -11.92
C THR A 79 -1.03 2.13 -10.97
N SER A 80 0.24 2.52 -10.84
CA SER A 80 1.22 1.81 -10.03
C SER A 80 2.21 2.76 -9.38
N ASP A 81 2.61 2.44 -8.15
CA ASP A 81 3.68 3.15 -7.46
C ASP A 81 5.03 2.99 -8.18
N THR A 82 6.00 3.81 -7.78
CA THR A 82 7.42 3.58 -8.05
C THR A 82 7.86 2.28 -7.36
N GLU A 83 8.59 1.42 -8.08
CA GLU A 83 9.31 0.31 -7.46
C GLU A 83 10.78 0.72 -7.26
N CYS A 84 11.24 0.66 -6.01
CA CYS A 84 12.61 0.98 -5.63
C CYS A 84 13.45 -0.30 -5.45
N ASP A 85 14.76 -0.16 -5.58
CA ASP A 85 15.75 -1.18 -5.25
C ASP A 85 16.99 -0.50 -4.65
N CYS A 86 17.86 -1.29 -4.03
CA CYS A 86 19.12 -0.79 -3.49
C CYS A 86 20.31 -1.21 -4.37
N ILE A 87 21.38 -0.43 -4.32
CA ILE A 87 22.65 -0.80 -4.95
C ILE A 87 23.31 -1.95 -4.19
N SER A 88 24.21 -2.68 -4.85
CA SER A 88 24.96 -3.75 -4.19
C SER A 88 25.66 -3.27 -2.92
N GLY A 89 25.57 -4.06 -1.84
CA GLY A 89 26.10 -3.70 -0.51
C GLY A 89 25.09 -2.98 0.38
N PHE A 90 23.83 -2.88 -0.04
CA PHE A 90 22.72 -2.34 0.72
C PHE A 90 21.48 -3.22 0.55
N HIS A 91 20.64 -3.26 1.58
CA HIS A 91 19.36 -3.94 1.56
C HIS A 91 18.20 -2.97 1.79
N CYS A 92 17.02 -3.40 1.34
CA CYS A 92 15.78 -2.61 1.42
C CYS A 92 15.34 -2.39 2.86
N LEU A 93 15.09 -1.13 3.22
CA LEU A 93 14.47 -0.73 4.47
C LEU A 93 13.16 0.04 4.20
N GLY A 94 12.16 -0.21 5.05
CA GLY A 94 10.85 0.45 4.94
C GLY A 94 9.93 -0.10 3.84
N ALA A 95 8.73 0.47 3.75
CA ALA A 95 7.74 0.03 2.78
C ALA A 95 8.22 0.29 1.34
N GLY A 96 8.08 -0.70 0.46
CA GLY A 96 8.40 -0.56 -0.96
C GLY A 96 9.89 -0.32 -1.27
N CYS A 97 10.81 -0.61 -0.33
CA CYS A 97 12.25 -0.38 -0.50
C CYS A 97 12.61 1.10 -0.73
N ALA A 98 11.85 2.03 -0.14
CA ALA A 98 12.09 3.47 -0.33
C ALA A 98 13.45 3.93 0.25
N MET A 99 13.95 3.22 1.27
CA MET A 99 15.20 3.50 1.96
C MET A 99 16.16 2.32 1.82
N CYS A 100 17.45 2.59 1.93
CA CYS A 100 18.50 1.57 1.84
C CYS A 100 19.38 1.60 3.07
N ASP A 101 19.61 0.45 3.68
CA ASP A 101 20.54 0.30 4.81
C ASP A 101 21.74 -0.58 4.38
N PRO A 102 22.97 -0.32 4.85
CA PRO A 102 24.13 -1.10 4.46
C PRO A 102 23.98 -2.58 4.83
N ASP A 103 24.48 -3.47 3.97
CA ASP A 103 24.55 -4.89 4.29
C ASP A 103 25.50 -5.15 5.45
N CYS A 104 25.12 -6.11 6.32
CA CYS A 104 25.93 -6.47 7.46
C CYS A 104 27.20 -7.21 7.02
N LYS A 105 28.32 -6.83 7.62
CA LYS A 105 29.64 -7.37 7.32
C LYS A 105 29.88 -8.69 8.05
N PRO A 106 30.91 -9.47 7.67
CA PRO A 106 31.38 -10.58 8.50
C PRO A 106 31.63 -10.12 9.94
N GLY A 107 31.19 -10.95 10.89
CA GLY A 107 31.17 -10.63 12.31
C GLY A 107 29.91 -9.89 12.78
N GLN A 108 28.95 -9.60 11.89
CA GLN A 108 27.67 -8.96 12.24
C GLN A 108 26.48 -9.81 11.79
N GLU A 109 25.31 -9.58 12.37
CA GLU A 109 24.02 -10.11 11.93
C GLU A 109 22.98 -9.00 11.80
N LEU A 110 22.01 -9.18 10.90
CA LEU A 110 20.90 -8.25 10.77
C LEU A 110 19.86 -8.51 11.86
N THR A 111 19.52 -7.48 12.63
CA THR A 111 18.50 -7.52 13.68
C THR A 111 17.39 -6.50 13.40
N ALA A 112 16.36 -6.46 14.25
CA ALA A 112 15.29 -5.46 14.15
C ALA A 112 15.82 -4.01 14.29
N ASP A 113 16.95 -3.83 14.97
CA ASP A 113 17.61 -2.54 15.19
C ASP A 113 18.73 -2.26 14.16
N GLY A 114 18.83 -3.07 13.10
CA GLY A 114 19.89 -3.00 12.08
C GLY A 114 21.04 -3.99 12.33
N CYS A 115 22.18 -3.75 11.68
CA CYS A 115 23.35 -4.61 11.81
C CYS A 115 23.96 -4.55 13.20
N LYS A 116 24.12 -5.72 13.83
CA LYS A 116 24.68 -5.86 15.17
C LYS A 116 25.86 -6.82 15.17
N ASP A 117 26.91 -6.48 15.91
CA ASP A 117 28.08 -7.36 16.07
C ASP A 117 27.71 -8.67 16.78
N CYS A 118 28.35 -9.76 16.35
CA CYS A 118 28.21 -11.06 17.00
C CYS A 118 28.69 -11.00 18.45
N ASN A 119 27.88 -11.54 19.35
CA ASN A 119 28.23 -11.62 20.77
C ASN A 119 29.42 -12.57 20.98
N PRO A 120 30.21 -12.40 22.05
CA PRO A 120 31.30 -13.32 22.40
C PRO A 120 30.84 -14.78 22.42
N GLY A 121 31.62 -15.66 21.77
CA GLY A 121 31.29 -17.08 21.60
C GLY A 121 30.42 -17.40 20.36
N THR A 122 30.08 -16.39 19.57
CA THR A 122 29.44 -16.55 18.25
C THR A 122 30.28 -15.94 17.14
N PHE A 123 30.02 -16.34 15.89
CA PHE A 123 30.64 -15.79 14.69
C PHE A 123 29.67 -15.80 13.52
N ASN A 124 29.93 -14.92 12.55
CA ASN A 124 29.34 -14.98 11.23
C ASN A 124 30.46 -14.69 10.20
N ASP A 125 30.73 -15.63 9.31
CA ASP A 125 31.76 -15.53 8.27
C ASP A 125 31.19 -15.10 6.90
N GLN A 126 29.89 -14.83 6.83
CA GLN A 126 29.18 -14.48 5.61
C GLN A 126 28.63 -13.04 5.67
N GLU A 127 28.64 -12.33 4.54
CA GLU A 127 27.87 -11.09 4.38
C GLU A 127 26.37 -11.40 4.42
N GLY A 128 25.59 -10.63 5.18
CA GLY A 128 24.16 -10.88 5.40
C GLY A 128 23.82 -12.19 6.13
N GLY A 129 24.82 -12.87 6.69
CA GLY A 129 24.63 -14.07 7.51
C GLY A 129 24.07 -13.80 8.91
N VAL A 130 23.96 -14.85 9.71
CA VAL A 130 23.50 -14.81 11.11
C VAL A 130 24.60 -15.30 12.03
N CYS A 131 24.69 -14.77 13.25
CA CYS A 131 25.70 -15.18 14.21
C CYS A 131 25.39 -16.59 14.75
N ARG A 132 26.38 -17.49 14.66
CA ARG A 132 26.29 -18.89 15.08
C ARG A 132 27.33 -19.19 16.17
N PRO A 133 27.06 -20.11 17.10
CA PRO A 133 28.01 -20.46 18.14
C PRO A 133 29.27 -21.11 17.56
N TRP A 134 30.43 -20.90 18.20
CA TRP A 134 31.65 -21.62 17.86
C TRP A 134 31.50 -23.13 18.11
N THR A 135 32.09 -23.94 17.23
CA THR A 135 32.20 -25.37 17.45
C THR A 135 33.09 -25.64 18.66
N LYS A 136 32.56 -26.33 19.67
CA LYS A 136 33.35 -26.84 20.79
C LYS A 136 33.89 -28.20 20.41
N TYR A 137 35.21 -28.30 20.24
CA TYR A 137 35.88 -29.60 20.25
C TYR A 137 36.09 -29.98 21.71
N VAL A 138 35.42 -31.06 22.12
CA VAL A 138 35.55 -31.70 23.45
C VAL A 138 36.48 -32.89 23.32
#